data_AF-A0A9N7R8Q5-F1
#
_entry.id   AF-A0A9N7R8Q5-F1
#
_cell.length_a   1.000
_cell.length_b   1.000
_cell.length_c   1.000
_cell.angle_alpha   90.00
_cell.angle_beta   90.00
_cell.angle_gamma   90.00
#
_symmetry.space_group_name_H-M   'P 1'
#
loop_
_entity.id
_entity.type
_entity.pdbx_description
1 polymer ?
#
loop_
_entity_poly.entity_id
_entity_poly.type
_entity_poly.pdbx_seq_one_letter_code
_entity_poly.pdbx_strand_id
1 'polypeptide(L)'
;MIAARDLYIAWSDIPQYWRWISLPESRFPEVAELLNACWFHVRGSISTKMLSSGTCYVAYLVFARKSGVDKFDLPAEAFVELNGHESERQRVFLGRERGHRSFYRRLPRLVRQKQTVEDSVAESNAKYPKPRSDGWIEVELGEYFVEGREDDDLELGLIEYNDYYGKSRLIVQGIELRPKAVSR
;
A
#
# COMPACT_ATOMS: atom_id res chain seq x y z
N MET A 1 -14.86 -2.25 -0.65
CA MET A 1 -13.65 -1.46 -0.93
C MET A 1 -13.84 -0.09 -0.31
N ILE A 2 -12.84 0.43 0.37
CA ILE A 2 -12.80 1.79 0.93
C ILE A 2 -12.29 2.72 -0.19
N ALA A 3 -13.05 3.76 -0.54
CA ALA A 3 -12.67 4.67 -1.62
C ALA A 3 -11.52 5.57 -1.20
N ALA A 4 -10.70 6.07 -2.14
CA ALA A 4 -9.63 7.02 -1.85
C ALA A 4 -10.10 8.26 -1.06
N ARG A 5 -11.34 8.71 -1.30
CA ARG A 5 -11.99 9.81 -0.56
C ARG A 5 -12.27 9.50 0.92
N ASP A 6 -12.42 8.23 1.25
CA ASP A 6 -12.67 7.73 2.60
C ASP A 6 -11.38 7.28 3.30
N LEU A 7 -10.24 7.36 2.60
CA LEU A 7 -8.93 7.08 3.18
C LEU A 7 -8.35 8.34 3.82
N TYR A 8 -7.63 8.14 4.91
CA TYR A 8 -6.62 9.10 5.30
C TYR A 8 -5.45 8.96 4.33
N ILE A 9 -5.21 10.01 3.56
CA ILE A 9 -4.06 10.17 2.69
C ILE A 9 -3.33 11.41 3.14
N ALA A 10 -2.06 11.23 3.50
CA ALA A 10 -1.31 12.26 4.16
C ALA A 10 -1.01 13.44 3.20
N TRP A 11 -1.43 14.64 3.63
CA TRP A 11 -1.46 15.90 2.85
C TRP A 11 -2.40 15.92 1.63
N SER A 12 -3.41 15.05 1.56
CA SER A 12 -4.34 14.99 0.42
C SER A 12 -5.22 16.23 0.19
N ASP A 13 -5.28 17.11 1.18
CA ASP A 13 -5.92 18.42 1.17
C ASP A 13 -5.02 19.52 0.58
N ILE A 14 -3.73 19.24 0.34
CA ILE A 14 -2.74 20.20 -0.16
C ILE A 14 -2.54 20.01 -1.67
N PRO A 15 -3.02 20.94 -2.54
CA PRO A 15 -3.00 20.79 -3.99
C PRO A 15 -1.60 20.70 -4.62
N GLN A 16 -0.57 21.15 -3.92
CA GLN A 16 0.83 21.02 -4.35
C GLN A 16 1.30 19.56 -4.33
N TYR A 17 0.69 18.73 -3.48
CA TYR A 17 1.08 17.34 -3.28
C TYR A 17 0.11 16.37 -3.92
N TRP A 18 -1.19 16.68 -3.90
CA TRP A 18 -2.24 15.80 -4.40
C TRP A 18 -3.23 16.54 -5.27
N ARG A 19 -3.83 15.82 -6.22
CA ARG A 19 -5.03 16.27 -6.89
C ARG A 19 -6.05 15.15 -6.96
N TRP A 20 -7.32 15.53 -6.91
CA TRP A 20 -8.44 14.63 -7.11
C TRP A 20 -8.84 14.67 -8.59
N ILE A 21 -8.96 13.49 -9.20
CA ILE A 21 -9.29 13.34 -10.63
C ILE A 21 -10.38 12.30 -10.80
N SER A 22 -11.12 12.40 -11.90
CA SER A 22 -12.05 11.37 -12.35
C SER A 22 -11.41 10.55 -13.46
N LEU A 23 -11.52 9.21 -13.37
CA LEU A 23 -11.05 8.28 -14.39
C LEU A 23 -12.21 7.37 -14.81
N PRO A 24 -12.50 7.22 -16.12
CA PRO A 24 -13.55 6.32 -16.60
C PRO A 24 -13.39 4.87 -16.13
N GLU A 25 -12.14 4.44 -15.92
CA GLU A 25 -11.78 3.09 -15.48
C GLU A 25 -11.89 2.92 -13.95
N SER A 26 -12.26 3.98 -13.21
CA SER A 26 -12.40 3.95 -11.77
C SER A 26 -13.78 3.45 -11.33
N ARG A 27 -13.82 2.66 -10.26
CA ARG A 27 -15.06 2.28 -9.56
C ARG A 27 -15.65 3.41 -8.72
N PHE A 28 -14.90 4.48 -8.49
CA PHE A 28 -15.30 5.65 -7.72
C PHE A 28 -15.26 6.92 -8.58
N PRO A 29 -16.11 7.93 -8.30
CA PRO A 29 -16.13 9.19 -9.04
C PRO A 29 -14.80 9.95 -9.03
N GLU A 30 -14.05 9.81 -7.94
CA GLU A 30 -12.76 10.47 -7.75
C GLU A 30 -11.71 9.52 -7.18
N VAL A 31 -10.48 9.74 -7.61
CA VAL A 31 -9.26 9.05 -7.15
C VAL A 31 -8.17 10.08 -6.86
N ALA A 32 -7.20 9.72 -6.00
CA ALA A 32 -6.15 10.64 -5.57
C ALA A 32 -4.88 10.45 -6.39
N GLU A 33 -4.47 11.46 -7.16
CA GLU A 33 -3.17 11.46 -7.85
C GLU A 33 -2.12 12.20 -7.05
N LEU A 34 -1.01 11.52 -6.79
CA LEU A 34 0.18 12.07 -6.16
C LEU A 34 1.00 12.87 -7.18
N LEU A 35 1.15 14.17 -6.93
CA LEU A 35 1.95 15.09 -7.76
C LEU A 35 3.39 15.15 -7.31
N ASN A 36 3.62 15.28 -6.00
CA ASN A 36 4.94 15.34 -5.39
C ASN A 36 4.79 15.12 -3.88
N ALA A 37 5.50 14.19 -3.25
CA ALA A 37 5.61 14.15 -1.80
C ALA A 37 6.91 13.46 -1.37
N CYS A 38 7.45 13.86 -0.24
CA CYS A 38 8.58 13.18 0.37
C CYS A 38 8.11 11.95 1.19
N TRP A 39 6.92 11.96 1.77
CA TRP A 39 6.33 10.77 2.40
C TRP A 39 5.22 10.12 1.55
N PHE A 40 4.86 8.87 1.85
CA PHE A 40 3.63 8.28 1.34
C PHE A 40 2.96 7.49 2.46
N HIS A 41 1.82 7.99 2.95
CA HIS A 41 1.09 7.36 4.03
C HIS A 41 -0.40 7.35 3.68
N VAL A 42 -0.95 6.13 3.61
CA VAL A 42 -2.33 5.85 3.28
C VAL A 42 -2.86 4.86 4.32
N ARG A 43 -3.98 5.20 4.97
CA ARG A 43 -4.70 4.28 5.87
C ARG A 43 -6.20 4.38 5.64
N GLY A 44 -6.87 3.25 5.78
CA GLY A 44 -8.33 3.15 5.85
C GLY A 44 -8.74 2.46 7.14
N SER A 45 -9.98 2.68 7.54
CA SER A 45 -10.62 1.98 8.66
C SER A 45 -11.93 1.36 8.18
N ILE A 46 -12.23 0.16 8.68
CA ILE A 46 -13.47 -0.54 8.42
C ILE A 46 -13.95 -1.26 9.69
N SER A 47 -15.20 -1.06 10.07
CA SER A 47 -15.80 -1.85 11.15
C SER A 47 -15.88 -3.32 10.72
N THR A 48 -15.40 -4.20 11.59
CA THR A 48 -15.42 -5.65 11.41
C THR A 48 -16.84 -6.21 11.26
N LYS A 49 -17.87 -5.50 11.73
CA LYS A 49 -19.29 -5.85 11.50
C LYS A 49 -19.72 -5.78 10.04
N MET A 50 -19.00 -5.01 9.22
CA MET A 50 -19.23 -4.97 7.78
C MET A 50 -18.61 -6.17 7.04
N LEU A 51 -17.84 -7.00 7.75
CA LEU A 51 -17.19 -8.18 7.23
C LEU A 51 -17.91 -9.44 7.74
N SER A 52 -17.89 -10.50 6.94
CA SER A 52 -18.49 -11.78 7.35
C SER A 52 -17.63 -12.45 8.42
N SER A 53 -18.25 -12.88 9.52
CA SER A 53 -17.56 -13.65 10.56
C SER A 53 -17.09 -15.01 10.05
N GLY A 54 -16.08 -15.59 10.72
CA GLY A 54 -15.46 -16.84 10.32
C GLY A 54 -14.71 -16.77 8.98
N THR A 55 -14.42 -15.57 8.48
CA THR A 55 -13.80 -15.36 7.17
C THR A 55 -12.46 -14.65 7.32
N CYS A 56 -11.42 -15.18 6.67
CA CYS A 56 -10.16 -14.49 6.51
C CYS A 56 -10.26 -13.53 5.33
N TYR A 57 -9.95 -12.25 5.54
CA TYR A 57 -9.87 -11.23 4.49
C TYR A 57 -8.43 -10.86 4.22
N VAL A 58 -8.11 -10.64 2.95
CA VAL A 58 -6.83 -10.06 2.53
C VAL A 58 -7.08 -8.64 2.02
N ALA A 59 -6.33 -7.68 2.55
CA ALA A 59 -6.40 -6.28 2.18
C ALA A 59 -5.40 -5.95 1.06
N TYR A 60 -5.83 -5.14 0.10
CA TYR A 60 -5.03 -4.73 -1.05
C TYR A 60 -5.14 -3.22 -1.27
N LEU A 61 -4.01 -2.52 -1.33
CA LEU A 61 -4.00 -1.17 -1.89
C LEU A 61 -4.15 -1.28 -3.41
N VAL A 62 -5.16 -0.63 -3.98
CA VAL A 62 -5.41 -0.60 -5.43
C VAL A 62 -5.05 0.76 -5.98
N PHE A 63 -4.16 0.78 -6.96
CA PHE A 63 -3.58 2.00 -7.49
C PHE A 63 -3.13 1.86 -8.96
N ALA A 64 -2.86 2.98 -9.62
CA ALA A 64 -2.30 3.03 -10.97
C ALA A 64 -1.05 3.92 -10.99
N ARG A 65 -0.32 3.88 -12.11
CA ARG A 65 0.88 4.70 -12.34
C ARG A 65 0.73 5.44 -13.65
N LYS A 66 1.00 6.74 -13.64
CA LYS A 66 1.20 7.48 -14.90
C LYS A 66 2.56 7.13 -15.51
N SER A 67 2.63 7.24 -16.83
CA SER A 67 3.89 7.09 -17.56
C SER A 67 4.96 8.04 -17.04
N GLY A 68 6.21 7.57 -17.01
CA GLY A 68 7.36 8.34 -16.56
C GLY A 68 8.10 7.64 -15.43
N VAL A 69 8.98 8.38 -14.77
CA VAL A 69 9.74 7.88 -13.62
C VAL A 69 8.94 8.16 -12.35
N ASP A 70 8.53 7.09 -11.68
CA ASP A 70 8.06 7.12 -10.30
C ASP A 70 9.25 6.77 -9.38
N LYS A 71 9.29 7.32 -8.15
CA LYS A 71 10.44 7.19 -7.22
C LYS A 71 10.07 6.33 -6.00
N PHE A 72 9.43 5.20 -6.25
CA PHE A 72 9.03 4.21 -5.24
C PHE A 72 10.01 3.03 -5.18
N ASP A 73 11.30 3.33 -5.07
CA ASP A 73 12.38 2.32 -5.09
C ASP A 73 12.62 1.66 -3.73
N LEU A 74 12.09 2.24 -2.65
CA LEU A 74 12.19 1.73 -1.29
C LEU A 74 10.94 0.94 -0.89
N PRO A 75 11.06 0.03 0.09
CA PRO A 75 9.91 -0.63 0.68
C PRO A 75 9.08 0.38 1.50
N ALA A 76 7.77 0.18 1.49
CA ALA A 76 6.85 0.69 2.50
C ALA A 76 6.59 -0.40 3.55
N GLU A 77 6.17 0.02 4.74
CA GLU A 77 5.64 -0.85 5.78
C GLU A 77 4.13 -0.91 5.65
N ALA A 78 3.58 -2.07 5.33
CA ALA A 78 2.14 -2.31 5.35
C ALA A 78 1.70 -2.93 6.67
N PHE A 79 0.49 -2.59 7.08
CA PHE A 79 -0.08 -3.00 8.36
C PHE A 79 -1.56 -3.31 8.24
N VAL A 80 -2.01 -4.19 9.14
CA VAL A 80 -3.41 -4.51 9.42
C VAL A 80 -3.53 -4.66 10.93
N GLU A 81 -4.21 -3.73 11.58
CA GLU A 81 -4.21 -3.53 13.03
C GLU A 81 -5.65 -3.45 13.54
N LEU A 82 -5.93 -4.13 14.65
CA LEU A 82 -7.26 -4.16 15.27
C LEU A 82 -7.26 -3.25 16.49
N ASN A 83 -8.19 -2.31 16.59
CA ASN A 83 -8.32 -1.39 17.72
C ASN A 83 -7.01 -0.64 18.08
N GLY A 84 -6.17 -0.36 17.09
CA GLY A 84 -4.87 0.31 17.28
C GLY A 84 -3.80 -0.53 17.97
N HIS A 85 -4.02 -1.85 18.12
CA HIS A 85 -2.97 -2.75 18.58
C HIS A 85 -1.97 -3.00 17.45
N GLU A 86 -0.71 -2.63 17.69
CA GLU A 86 0.39 -2.86 16.75
C GLU A 86 0.47 -4.34 16.36
N SER A 87 0.62 -4.58 15.06
CA SER A 87 0.83 -5.91 14.49
C SER A 87 2.18 -5.97 13.77
N GLU A 88 2.60 -7.18 13.39
CA GLU A 88 3.79 -7.35 12.57
C GLU A 88 3.60 -6.65 11.23
N ARG A 89 4.37 -5.59 11.00
CA ARG A 89 4.36 -4.86 9.73
C ARG A 89 5.15 -5.63 8.68
N GLN A 90 4.60 -5.72 7.48
CA GLN A 90 5.27 -6.38 6.36
C GLN A 90 5.87 -5.37 5.38
N ARG A 91 6.99 -5.75 4.77
CA ARG A 91 7.62 -4.94 3.73
C ARG A 91 6.93 -5.16 2.38
N VAL A 92 6.42 -4.07 1.82
CA VAL A 92 5.76 -4.06 0.51
C VAL A 92 6.44 -3.05 -0.40
N PHE A 93 6.57 -3.36 -1.68
CA PHE A 93 7.09 -2.42 -2.65
C PHE A 93 5.95 -1.74 -3.39
N LEU A 94 6.08 -0.43 -3.64
CA LEU A 94 5.18 0.32 -4.52
C LEU A 94 5.80 0.65 -5.87
N GLY A 95 7.07 0.31 -6.09
CA GLY A 95 7.75 0.39 -7.38
C GLY A 95 7.70 -0.91 -8.17
N ARG A 96 8.41 -0.94 -9.31
CA ARG A 96 8.67 -2.17 -10.06
C ARG A 96 9.84 -2.92 -9.43
N GLU A 97 9.78 -4.24 -9.37
CA GLU A 97 10.87 -5.11 -8.86
C GLU A 97 12.25 -4.80 -9.50
N ARG A 98 12.28 -4.46 -10.79
CA ARG A 98 13.51 -4.09 -11.50
C ARG A 98 14.12 -2.75 -11.05
N GLY A 99 13.30 -1.82 -10.55
CA GLY A 99 13.75 -0.52 -10.02
C GLY A 99 14.51 -0.71 -8.71
N HIS A 100 13.95 -1.52 -7.82
CA HIS A 100 14.55 -1.93 -6.54
C HIS A 100 15.98 -2.49 -6.71
N ARG A 101 16.15 -3.57 -7.51
CA ARG A 101 17.50 -4.15 -7.77
C ARG A 101 18.49 -3.20 -8.44
N SER A 102 18.00 -2.13 -9.07
CA SER A 102 18.84 -1.11 -9.72
C SER A 102 19.23 -0.01 -8.73
N PHE A 103 18.35 0.37 -7.80
CA PHE A 103 18.62 1.34 -6.73
C PHE A 103 19.72 0.84 -5.79
N TYR A 104 19.59 -0.36 -5.24
CA TYR A 104 20.58 -0.92 -4.31
C TYR A 104 21.97 -1.10 -4.95
N ARG A 105 22.03 -1.29 -6.27
CA ARG A 105 23.28 -1.38 -7.02
C ARG A 105 23.98 -0.03 -7.21
N ARG A 106 23.23 1.08 -7.12
CA ARG A 106 23.72 2.45 -7.25
C ARG A 106 24.14 3.08 -5.91
N LEU A 107 23.81 2.45 -4.79
CA LEU A 107 24.23 2.93 -3.47
C LEU A 107 25.77 2.81 -3.29
N PRO A 108 26.41 3.74 -2.57
CA PRO A 108 27.84 3.67 -2.27
C PRO A 108 28.23 2.32 -1.63
N ARG A 109 29.43 1.81 -1.91
CA ARG A 109 29.90 0.49 -1.44
C ARG A 109 29.79 0.29 0.08
N LEU A 110 29.97 1.34 0.88
CA LEU A 110 29.80 1.30 2.34
C LEU A 110 28.36 0.96 2.75
N VAL A 111 27.37 1.48 2.02
CA VAL A 111 25.94 1.23 2.28
C VAL A 111 25.57 -0.19 1.85
N ARG A 112 26.16 -0.68 0.75
CA ARG A 112 26.01 -2.07 0.28
C ARG A 112 26.61 -3.10 1.25
N GLN A 113 27.66 -2.76 2.00
CA GLN A 113 28.29 -3.66 2.99
C GLN A 113 27.57 -3.70 4.35
N LYS A 114 26.66 -2.75 4.63
CA LYS A 114 25.78 -2.78 5.81
C LYS A 114 24.58 -3.73 5.64
N GLN A 115 24.52 -4.46 4.54
CA GLN A 115 23.51 -5.49 4.27
C GLN A 115 23.61 -6.57 5.35
N THR A 116 22.77 -6.44 6.39
CA THR A 116 22.61 -7.49 7.39
C THR A 116 21.91 -8.67 6.74
N VAL A 117 22.06 -9.86 7.31
CA VAL A 117 21.35 -11.08 6.89
C VAL A 117 19.82 -10.88 6.93
N GLU A 118 19.33 -9.90 7.72
CA GLU A 118 17.92 -9.49 7.78
C GLU A 118 17.43 -8.87 6.47
N ASP A 119 18.25 -8.07 5.76
CA ASP A 119 17.86 -7.45 4.50
C ASP A 119 17.65 -8.48 3.38
N SER A 120 18.46 -9.55 3.34
CA SER A 120 18.36 -10.61 2.33
C SER A 120 17.21 -11.58 2.59
N VAL A 121 16.86 -11.83 3.86
CA VAL A 121 15.66 -12.61 4.24
C VAL A 121 14.38 -11.78 4.02
N ALA A 122 14.40 -10.49 4.35
CA ALA A 122 13.26 -9.62 4.11
C ALA A 122 13.02 -9.32 2.61
N GLU A 123 14.03 -9.47 1.75
CA GLU A 123 13.88 -9.44 0.30
C GLU A 123 13.16 -10.66 -0.28
N SER A 124 13.27 -11.85 0.35
CA SER A 124 12.63 -13.08 -0.15
C SER A 124 11.12 -13.12 0.11
N ASN A 125 10.66 -12.46 1.17
CA ASN A 125 9.24 -12.36 1.55
C ASN A 125 8.56 -11.06 1.12
N ALA A 126 9.30 -10.14 0.48
CA ALA A 126 8.76 -8.86 0.06
C ALA A 126 7.61 -9.03 -0.94
N LYS A 127 6.53 -8.29 -0.72
CA LYS A 127 5.38 -8.27 -1.65
C LYS A 127 5.61 -7.21 -2.72
N TYR A 128 5.40 -7.59 -3.98
CA TYR A 128 5.48 -6.69 -5.12
C TYR A 128 4.11 -6.44 -5.73
N PRO A 129 3.89 -5.27 -6.36
CA PRO A 129 2.61 -4.96 -6.98
C PRO A 129 2.34 -5.86 -8.18
N LYS A 130 1.10 -6.33 -8.30
CA LYS A 130 0.63 -7.20 -9.38
C LYS A 130 -0.38 -6.46 -10.25
N PRO A 131 -0.29 -6.60 -11.60
CA PRO A 131 -1.30 -6.04 -12.47
C PRO A 131 -2.63 -6.79 -12.31
N ARG A 132 -3.73 -6.06 -12.45
CA ARG A 132 -5.10 -6.58 -12.48
C ARG A 132 -5.61 -6.59 -13.93
N SER A 133 -6.70 -7.32 -14.18
CA SER A 133 -7.36 -7.38 -15.49
C SER A 133 -8.09 -6.08 -15.86
N ASP A 134 -8.42 -5.25 -14.88
CA ASP A 134 -9.13 -3.97 -15.03
C ASP A 134 -8.17 -2.78 -15.29
N GLY A 135 -6.88 -3.04 -15.51
CA GLY A 135 -5.87 -2.01 -15.77
C GLY A 135 -5.29 -1.36 -14.51
N TRP A 136 -5.83 -1.67 -13.33
CA TRP A 136 -5.25 -1.25 -12.05
C TRP A 136 -4.09 -2.18 -11.63
N ILE A 137 -3.37 -1.76 -10.62
CA ILE A 137 -2.28 -2.50 -9.98
C ILE A 137 -2.64 -2.63 -8.50
N GLU A 138 -2.29 -3.75 -7.88
CA GLU A 138 -2.54 -3.96 -6.46
C GLU A 138 -1.32 -4.49 -5.73
N VAL A 139 -1.20 -4.16 -4.45
CA VAL A 139 -0.24 -4.79 -3.53
C VAL A 139 -0.97 -5.23 -2.26
N GLU A 140 -0.61 -6.40 -1.76
CA GLU A 140 -1.15 -6.98 -0.54
C GLU A 140 -0.63 -6.21 0.69
N LEU A 141 -1.54 -5.80 1.57
CA LEU A 141 -1.23 -5.07 2.80
C LEU A 141 -1.19 -5.98 4.03
N GLY A 142 -1.92 -7.09 3.98
CA GLY A 142 -2.00 -8.06 5.07
C GLY A 142 -3.32 -8.82 5.03
N GLU A 143 -3.45 -9.74 5.98
CA GLU A 143 -4.67 -10.52 6.17
C GLU A 143 -5.18 -10.42 7.60
N TYR A 144 -6.49 -10.56 7.76
CA TYR A 144 -7.15 -10.52 9.05
C TYR A 144 -8.31 -11.52 9.08
N PHE A 145 -8.40 -12.29 10.16
CA PHE A 145 -9.49 -13.24 10.37
C PHE A 145 -10.57 -12.62 11.25
N VAL A 146 -11.79 -12.56 10.73
CA VAL A 146 -12.92 -11.95 11.43
C VAL A 146 -13.55 -12.99 12.35
N GLU A 147 -13.34 -12.88 13.66
CA GLU A 147 -13.93 -13.81 14.62
C GLU A 147 -15.42 -13.59 14.86
N GLY A 148 -15.91 -12.36 14.65
CA GLY A 148 -17.33 -12.01 14.76
C GLY A 148 -17.86 -11.82 16.19
N ARG A 149 -16.98 -11.49 17.15
CA ARG A 149 -17.34 -11.40 18.58
C ARG A 149 -17.59 -9.97 19.06
N GLU A 150 -16.90 -8.98 18.49
CA GLU A 150 -16.86 -7.60 18.99
C GLU A 150 -17.02 -6.57 17.84
N ASP A 151 -17.34 -5.32 18.19
CA ASP A 151 -17.44 -4.19 17.26
C ASP A 151 -16.09 -3.50 17.14
N ASP A 152 -15.15 -4.18 16.49
CA ASP A 152 -13.80 -3.67 16.38
C ASP A 152 -13.62 -2.88 15.08
N ASP A 153 -12.77 -1.85 15.14
CA ASP A 153 -12.31 -1.12 13.98
C ASP A 153 -10.99 -1.73 13.48
N LEU A 154 -11.01 -2.17 12.22
CA LEU A 154 -9.84 -2.69 11.54
C LEU A 154 -9.18 -1.57 10.73
N GLU A 155 -8.02 -1.11 11.20
CA GLU A 155 -7.18 -0.17 10.47
C GLU A 155 -6.19 -0.92 9.57
N LEU A 156 -5.98 -0.39 8.37
CA LEU A 156 -5.16 -1.05 7.37
C LEU A 156 -4.60 -0.03 6.38
N GLY A 157 -3.34 -0.24 5.97
CA GLY A 157 -2.66 0.77 5.20
C GLY A 157 -1.19 0.45 4.99
N LEU A 158 -0.46 1.49 4.58
CA LEU A 158 0.99 1.45 4.54
C LEU A 158 1.61 2.82 4.71
N ILE A 159 2.88 2.82 5.06
CA ILE A 159 3.70 4.02 5.22
C ILE A 159 5.09 3.83 4.61
N GLU A 160 5.52 4.84 3.85
CA GLU A 160 6.88 4.96 3.33
C GLU A 160 7.52 6.25 3.85
N TYR A 161 8.53 6.10 4.73
CA TYR A 161 9.12 7.18 5.52
C TYR A 161 10.22 8.00 4.82
N ASN A 162 10.60 7.68 3.57
CA ASN A 162 11.81 8.25 2.98
C ASN A 162 11.64 9.66 2.40
N ASP A 163 12.19 10.65 3.08
CA ASP A 163 12.10 12.08 2.74
C ASP A 163 13.04 12.56 1.62
N TYR A 164 14.00 11.75 1.17
CA TYR A 164 15.06 12.20 0.25
C TYR A 164 14.64 12.29 -1.23
N TYR A 165 13.60 11.57 -1.65
CA TYR A 165 13.19 11.51 -3.05
C TYR A 165 11.72 11.88 -3.22
N GLY A 166 11.46 12.90 -4.05
CA GLY A 166 10.11 13.30 -4.44
C GLY A 166 9.37 12.18 -5.18
N LYS A 167 8.34 11.63 -4.52
CA LYS A 167 7.42 10.62 -5.03
C LYS A 167 6.32 11.28 -5.83
N SER A 168 5.95 10.69 -6.96
CA SER A 168 4.92 11.26 -7.83
C SER A 168 4.31 10.17 -8.70
N ARG A 169 3.24 10.51 -9.42
CA ARG A 169 2.61 9.71 -10.49
C ARG A 169 1.87 8.46 -10.04
N LEU A 170 1.72 8.21 -8.74
CA LEU A 170 0.78 7.22 -8.23
C LEU A 170 -0.64 7.78 -8.23
N ILE A 171 -1.61 6.94 -8.58
CA ILE A 171 -3.04 7.24 -8.48
C ILE A 171 -3.66 6.21 -7.57
N VAL A 172 -4.16 6.62 -6.41
CA VAL A 172 -4.79 5.72 -5.42
C VAL A 172 -6.28 5.65 -5.71
N GLN A 173 -6.78 4.43 -5.96
CA GLN A 173 -8.22 4.18 -6.09
C GLN A 173 -8.87 3.93 -4.73
N GLY A 174 -8.19 3.19 -3.86
CA GLY A 174 -8.70 2.84 -2.55
C GLY A 174 -8.06 1.56 -2.00
N ILE A 175 -8.65 1.02 -0.93
CA ILE A 175 -8.24 -0.25 -0.34
C ILE A 175 -9.36 -1.28 -0.45
N GLU A 176 -9.05 -2.44 -1.02
CA GLU A 176 -9.99 -3.53 -1.25
C GLU A 176 -9.71 -4.70 -0.29
N LEU A 177 -10.72 -5.09 0.49
CA LEU A 177 -10.69 -6.32 1.28
C LEU A 177 -11.41 -7.42 0.49
N ARG A 178 -10.76 -8.57 0.34
CA ARG A 178 -11.32 -9.75 -0.36
C ARG A 178 -11.30 -10.98 0.55
N PRO A 179 -12.39 -11.76 0.63
CA PRO A 179 -12.37 -13.00 1.38
C PRO A 179 -11.38 -13.99 0.74
N LYS A 180 -10.49 -14.55 1.57
CA LYS A 180 -9.57 -15.61 1.20
C LYS A 180 -10.36 -16.91 1.13
N ALA A 181 -10.43 -17.52 -0.04
CA ALA A 181 -11.05 -18.83 -0.17
C ALA A 181 -10.33 -19.82 0.76
N VAL A 182 -11.10 -20.50 1.62
CA VAL A 182 -10.56 -21.64 2.38
C VAL A 182 -10.31 -22.73 1.34
N SER A 183 -9.04 -23.07 1.10
CA SER A 183 -8.70 -24.29 0.37
C SER A 183 -9.27 -25.46 1.18
N ARG A 184 -10.35 -26.07 0.69
CA ARG A 184 -10.90 -27.31 1.22
C ARG A 184 -9.96 -28.48 0.96
#